data_AF-A0A5S9N9Y8-F1
#
_entry.id   AF-A0A5S9N9Y8-F1
#
_cell.length_a   1.000
_cell.length_b   1.000
_cell.length_c   1.000
_cell.angle_alpha   90.00
_cell.angle_beta   90.00
_cell.angle_gamma   90.00
#
_symmetry.space_group_name_H-M   'P 1'
#
loop_
_entity.id
_entity.type
_entity.pdbx_description
1 polymer ?
#
loop_
_entity_poly.entity_id
_entity_poly.type
_entity_poly.pdbx_seq_one_letter_code
_entity_poly.pdbx_strand_id
1 'polypeptide(L)'
;MNGIIFSSQDEMVAIRYFSSLNNTVGAVAFAVAISLLQFKRPEILAYGAVFVFSIWAFKQGIEYRRMLRFIRPEARPSTLVFIQHGWLYIISLVLLSLIAGGQLTNAMFN
;
A
#
# COMPACT_ATOMS: atom_id res chain seq x y z
N MET A 1 3.92 22.13 23.47
CA MET A 1 3.02 21.69 22.39
C MET A 1 3.82 21.72 21.09
N ASN A 2 4.34 20.57 20.65
CA ASN A 2 5.20 20.48 19.47
C ASN A 2 4.31 20.56 18.22
N GLY A 3 4.22 21.76 17.65
CA GLY A 3 3.52 22.02 16.39
C GLY A 3 4.14 21.20 15.28
N ILE A 4 3.31 20.42 14.60
CA ILE A 4 3.71 19.63 13.46
C ILE A 4 4.18 20.60 12.37
N ILE A 5 5.49 20.60 12.09
CA ILE A 5 6.11 21.39 11.04
C ILE A 5 5.87 20.63 9.73
N PHE A 6 4.69 20.80 9.13
CA PHE A 6 4.52 20.45 7.73
C PHE A 6 5.37 21.44 6.92
N SER A 7 6.33 20.97 6.14
CA SER A 7 7.20 21.85 5.32
C SER A 7 6.42 22.57 4.22
N SER A 8 5.23 22.08 3.88
CA SER A 8 4.28 22.68 2.92
C SER A 8 2.86 22.13 3.11
N GLN A 9 1.84 22.83 2.59
CA GLN A 9 0.47 22.28 2.53
C GLN A 9 0.39 20.98 1.70
N ASP A 10 1.29 20.81 0.73
CA ASP A 10 1.38 19.63 -0.14
C ASP A 10 1.73 18.38 0.68
N GLU A 11 2.66 18.52 1.62
CA GLU A 11 3.06 17.45 2.53
C GLU A 11 1.94 17.06 3.49
N MET A 12 1.18 18.02 4.01
CA MET A 12 0.04 17.75 4.89
C MET A 12 -1.05 16.94 4.19
N VAL A 13 -1.37 17.26 2.92
CA VAL A 13 -2.35 16.50 2.14
C VAL A 13 -1.85 15.09 1.83
N ALA A 14 -0.58 14.96 1.46
CA ALA A 14 0.04 13.67 1.22
C ALA A 14 0.03 12.78 2.47
N ILE A 15 0.38 13.31 3.64
CA ILE A 15 0.40 12.56 4.90
C ILE A 15 -1.00 12.07 5.26
N ARG A 16 -2.03 12.93 5.21
CA ARG A 16 -3.42 12.52 5.52
C ARG A 16 -3.91 11.45 4.54
N TYR A 17 -3.62 11.63 3.26
CA TYR A 17 -4.07 10.72 2.22
C TYR A 17 -3.39 9.35 2.31
N PHE A 18 -2.06 9.32 2.45
CA PHE A 18 -1.32 8.07 2.56
C PHE A 18 -1.50 7.39 3.93
N SER A 19 -1.75 8.14 5.01
CA SER A 19 -2.12 7.54 6.30
C SER A 19 -3.41 6.74 6.21
N SER A 20 -4.43 7.24 5.50
CA SER A 20 -5.66 6.48 5.23
C SER A 20 -5.40 5.24 4.38
N LEU A 21 -4.57 5.37 3.34
CA LEU A 21 -4.18 4.24 2.48
C LEU A 21 -3.47 3.14 3.27
N ASN A 22 -2.52 3.52 4.12
CA ASN A 22 -1.76 2.58 4.94
C ASN A 22 -2.66 1.84 5.94
N ASN A 23 -3.52 2.59 6.63
CA ASN A 23 -4.37 2.04 7.68
C ASN A 23 -5.47 1.13 7.12
N THR A 24 -6.04 1.43 5.95
CA THR A 24 -7.12 0.61 5.38
C THR A 24 -6.60 -0.40 4.38
N VAL A 25 -5.94 0.05 3.31
CA VAL A 25 -5.50 -0.85 2.23
C VAL A 25 -4.35 -1.73 2.71
N GLY A 26 -3.39 -1.15 3.45
CA GLY A 26 -2.29 -1.91 4.04
C GLY A 26 -2.76 -2.97 5.03
N ALA A 27 -3.61 -2.61 6.00
CA ALA A 27 -4.11 -3.56 6.99
C ALA A 27 -4.97 -4.67 6.37
N VAL A 28 -5.83 -4.34 5.40
CA VAL A 28 -6.65 -5.34 4.70
C VAL A 28 -5.77 -6.26 3.86
N ALA A 29 -4.78 -5.73 3.14
CA ALA A 29 -3.83 -6.55 2.38
C ALA A 29 -3.02 -7.48 3.28
N PHE A 30 -2.59 -6.98 4.44
CA PHE A 30 -1.87 -7.79 5.43
C PHE A 30 -2.75 -8.91 5.98
N ALA A 31 -3.98 -8.60 6.39
CA ALA A 31 -4.93 -9.60 6.89
C ALA A 31 -5.21 -10.68 5.84
N VAL A 32 -5.44 -10.28 4.58
CA VAL A 32 -5.62 -11.22 3.47
C VAL A 32 -4.39 -12.11 3.30
N ALA A 33 -3.18 -11.56 3.33
CA ALA A 33 -1.95 -12.34 3.21
C ALA A 33 -1.83 -13.42 4.30
N ILE A 34 -2.12 -13.07 5.56
CA ILE A 34 -2.10 -14.02 6.67
C ILE A 34 -3.20 -15.08 6.53
N SER A 35 -4.42 -14.68 6.16
CA SER A 35 -5.53 -15.61 5.95
C SER A 35 -5.27 -16.59 4.80
N LEU A 36 -4.58 -16.16 3.74
CA LEU A 36 -4.28 -17.02 2.60
C LEU A 36 -3.42 -18.22 2.97
N LEU A 37 -2.50 -18.07 3.93
CA LEU A 37 -1.64 -19.16 4.40
C LEU A 37 -2.39 -20.37 4.99
N GLN A 38 -3.68 -20.21 5.34
CA GLN A 38 -4.51 -21.29 5.87
C GLN A 38 -5.06 -22.23 4.76
N PHE A 39 -4.98 -21.83 3.49
CA PHE A 39 -5.50 -22.62 2.38
C PHE A 39 -4.45 -23.62 1.86
N LYS A 40 -4.90 -24.75 1.30
CA LYS A 40 -4.01 -25.77 0.73
C LYS A 40 -3.22 -25.33 -0.50
N ARG A 41 -3.71 -24.32 -1.24
CA ARG A 41 -3.08 -23.76 -2.45
C ARG A 41 -3.20 -22.23 -2.43
N PRO A 42 -2.43 -21.55 -1.57
CA PRO A 42 -2.54 -20.11 -1.37
C PRO A 42 -2.10 -19.30 -2.60
N GLU A 43 -1.30 -19.88 -3.50
CA GLU A 43 -0.64 -19.19 -4.61
C GLU A 43 -1.65 -18.55 -5.58
N ILE A 44 -2.66 -19.31 -6.00
CA ILE A 44 -3.67 -18.87 -6.97
C ILE A 44 -4.46 -17.68 -6.42
N LEU A 45 -4.84 -17.77 -5.15
CA LEU A 45 -5.59 -16.71 -4.48
C LEU A 45 -4.71 -15.48 -4.22
N ALA A 46 -3.41 -15.69 -3.94
CA ALA A 46 -2.46 -14.62 -3.77
C ALA A 46 -2.23 -13.84 -5.08
N TYR A 47 -2.16 -14.50 -6.24
CA TYR A 47 -2.12 -13.79 -7.53
C TYR A 47 -3.35 -12.88 -7.74
N GLY A 48 -4.54 -13.38 -7.40
CA GLY A 48 -5.77 -12.58 -7.44
C GLY A 48 -5.72 -11.39 -6.47
N ALA A 49 -5.25 -11.62 -5.24
CA ALA A 49 -5.09 -10.57 -4.24
C ALA A 49 -4.09 -9.50 -4.71
N VAL A 50 -2.90 -9.88 -5.20
CA VAL A 50 -1.90 -8.96 -5.75
C VAL A 50 -2.49 -8.10 -6.85
N PHE A 51 -3.25 -8.70 -7.78
CA PHE A 51 -3.89 -7.96 -8.87
C PHE A 51 -4.89 -6.91 -8.35
N VAL A 52 -5.78 -7.31 -7.43
CA VAL A 52 -6.79 -6.42 -6.84
C VAL A 52 -6.13 -5.27 -6.06
N PHE A 53 -5.16 -5.57 -5.20
CA PHE A 53 -4.47 -4.53 -4.42
C PHE A 53 -3.64 -3.61 -5.31
N SER A 54 -3.02 -4.12 -6.38
CA SER A 54 -2.31 -3.29 -7.36
C SER A 54 -3.26 -2.30 -8.04
N ILE A 55 -4.42 -2.76 -8.54
CA ILE A 55 -5.44 -1.87 -9.12
C ILE A 55 -5.88 -0.82 -8.11
N TRP A 56 -6.09 -1.22 -6.86
CA TRP A 56 -6.49 -0.29 -5.81
C TRP A 56 -5.43 0.80 -5.59
N ALA A 57 -4.15 0.43 -5.46
CA ALA A 57 -3.08 1.42 -5.32
C ALA A 57 -2.93 2.32 -6.54
N PHE A 58 -3.08 1.79 -7.75
CA PHE A 58 -3.09 2.63 -8.96
C PHE A 58 -4.23 3.66 -8.93
N LYS A 59 -5.46 3.24 -8.56
CA LYS A 59 -6.58 4.18 -8.40
C LYS A 59 -6.29 5.26 -7.36
N GLN A 60 -5.73 4.90 -6.22
CA GLN A 60 -5.38 5.87 -5.18
C GLN A 60 -4.25 6.82 -5.63
N GLY A 61 -3.26 6.32 -6.37
CA GLY A 61 -2.20 7.16 -6.94
C GLY A 61 -2.73 8.18 -7.94
N ILE A 62 -3.73 7.80 -8.75
CA ILE A 62 -4.41 8.70 -9.69
C ILE A 62 -5.19 9.78 -8.93
N GLU A 63 -5.96 9.39 -7.91
CA GLU A 63 -6.74 10.33 -7.08
C GLU A 63 -5.82 11.29 -6.32
N TYR A 64 -4.73 10.80 -5.74
CA TYR A 64 -3.70 11.65 -5.14
C TYR A 64 -3.14 12.66 -6.14
N ARG A 65 -2.81 12.22 -7.37
CA ARG A 65 -2.31 13.12 -8.42
C ARG A 65 -3.33 14.17 -8.83
N ARG A 66 -4.62 13.81 -8.89
CA ARG A 66 -5.72 14.76 -9.18
C ARG A 66 -5.83 15.80 -8.07
N MET A 67 -5.84 15.37 -6.81
CA MET A 67 -5.91 16.25 -5.65
C MET A 67 -4.70 17.19 -5.58
N LEU A 68 -3.50 16.67 -5.83
CA LEU A 68 -2.28 17.47 -5.84
C LEU A 68 -2.32 18.55 -6.93
N ARG A 69 -2.73 18.20 -8.16
CA ARG A 69 -2.88 19.16 -9.27
C ARG A 69 -3.93 20.22 -9.00
N PHE A 70 -5.00 19.89 -8.28
CA PHE A 70 -6.04 20.85 -7.90
C PHE A 70 -5.51 21.90 -6.92
N ILE A 71 -4.66 21.50 -5.97
CA ILE A 71 -4.09 22.39 -4.96
C ILE A 71 -2.91 23.18 -5.53
N ARG A 72 -2.02 22.52 -6.27
CA ARG A 72 -0.86 23.12 -6.94
C ARG A 72 -0.60 22.44 -8.30
N PRO A 73 -0.88 23.12 -9.42
CA PRO A 73 -0.72 22.55 -10.76
C PRO A 73 0.71 22.08 -11.07
N GLU A 74 1.72 22.73 -10.49
CA GLU A 74 3.15 22.44 -10.70
C GLU A 74 3.72 21.40 -9.73
N ALA A 75 2.97 21.03 -8.68
CA ALA A 75 3.45 20.09 -7.69
C ALA A 75 3.60 18.68 -8.29
N ARG A 76 4.72 18.04 -8.00
CA ARG A 76 5.00 16.65 -8.41
C ARG A 76 4.74 15.71 -7.24
N PRO A 77 4.10 14.55 -7.49
CA PRO A 77 3.90 13.56 -6.44
C PRO A 77 5.27 13.08 -5.92
N SER A 78 5.51 13.24 -4.62
CA SER A 78 6.72 12.74 -3.96
C SER A 78 6.61 11.24 -3.70
N THR A 79 7.45 10.46 -4.37
CA THR A 79 7.62 9.01 -4.13
C THR A 79 8.13 8.72 -2.73
N LEU A 80 8.91 9.64 -2.15
CA LEU A 80 9.49 9.49 -0.82
C LEU A 80 8.40 9.51 0.27
N VAL A 81 7.42 10.42 0.14
CA VAL A 81 6.27 10.50 1.06
C VAL A 81 5.38 9.26 0.92
N PHE A 82 5.20 8.73 -0.29
CA PHE A 82 4.49 7.49 -0.52
C PHE A 82 5.15 6.31 0.19
N ILE A 83 6.48 6.17 0.13
CA ILE A 83 7.19 5.08 0.79
C ILE A 83 7.09 5.23 2.31
N GLN A 84 7.32 6.43 2.84
CA GLN A 84 7.28 6.68 4.29
C GLN A 84 5.91 6.40 4.89
N HIS A 85 4.83 6.74 4.18
CA HIS A 85 3.48 6.65 4.72
C HIS A 85 2.73 5.41 4.25
N GLY A 86 3.09 4.81 3.13
CA GLY A 86 2.49 3.59 2.57
C GLY A 86 3.28 2.31 2.87
N TRP A 87 4.17 2.33 3.86
CA TRP A 87 5.07 1.22 4.16
C TRP A 87 4.34 -0.11 4.45
N LEU A 88 3.18 -0.09 5.13
CA LEU A 88 2.43 -1.30 5.46
C LEU A 88 1.82 -1.90 4.20
N TYR A 89 1.34 -1.05 3.28
CA TYR A 89 0.89 -1.50 1.97
C TYR A 89 2.03 -2.18 1.19
N ILE A 90 3.23 -1.59 1.18
CA ILE A 90 4.41 -2.16 0.51
C ILE A 90 4.76 -3.52 1.11
N ILE A 91 4.84 -3.62 2.44
CA ILE A 91 5.12 -4.89 3.13
C ILE A 91 4.07 -5.95 2.79
N SER A 92 2.79 -5.57 2.78
CA SER A 92 1.70 -6.50 2.48
C SER A 92 1.74 -7.00 1.04
N LEU A 93 2.07 -6.12 0.09
CA LEU A 93 2.26 -6.47 -1.31
C LEU A 93 3.44 -7.44 -1.51
N VAL A 94 4.56 -7.18 -0.82
CA VAL A 94 5.73 -8.07 -0.85
C VAL A 94 5.35 -9.43 -0.28
N LEU A 95 4.65 -9.47 0.85
CA LEU A 95 4.20 -10.72 1.46
C LEU A 95 3.27 -11.51 0.54
N LEU A 96 2.27 -10.86 -0.07
CA LEU A 96 1.38 -11.48 -1.05
C LEU A 96 2.13 -11.98 -2.29
N SER A 97 3.14 -11.24 -2.75
CA SER A 97 3.96 -11.64 -3.90
C SER A 97 4.82 -12.87 -3.59
N LEU A 98 5.37 -12.96 -2.37
CA LEU A 98 6.11 -14.14 -1.90
C LEU A 98 5.21 -15.37 -1.76
N ILE A 99 3.97 -15.19 -1.31
CA ILE A 99 2.96 -16.26 -1.27
C ILE A 99 2.58 -16.68 -2.68
N ALA A 100 2.33 -15.74 -3.59
CA ALA A 100 2.02 -16.01 -4.99
C ALA A 100 3.15 -16.78 -5.69
N GLY A 101 4.42 -16.46 -5.38
CA GLY A 101 5.60 -17.18 -5.88
C GLY A 101 5.87 -18.52 -5.18
N GLY A 102 5.05 -18.93 -4.21
CA GLY A 102 5.19 -20.19 -3.48
C GLY A 102 6.37 -20.25 -2.48
N GLN A 103 7.08 -19.15 -2.25
CA GLN A 103 8.25 -19.14 -1.36
C GLN A 103 7.86 -19.29 0.12
N LEU A 104 6.74 -18.67 0.52
CA LEU A 104 6.21 -18.76 1.88
C LEU A 104 5.48 -20.07 2.16
N THR A 105 4.86 -20.69 1.15
CA THR A 105 4.21 -22.00 1.29
C THR A 105 5.28 -23.08 1.55
N ASN A 106 6.36 -23.10 0.76
CA ASN A 106 7.41 -24.11 0.89
C ASN A 106 8.25 -23.98 2.17
N ALA A 107 8.33 -22.78 2.76
CA ALA A 107 9.11 -22.54 3.98
C ALA A 107 8.35 -22.90 5.27
N MET A 108 7.02 -22.98 5.26
CA MET A 108 6.21 -23.32 6.46
C MET A 108 5.86 -24.81 6.57
N PHE A 109 5.96 -25.57 5.48
CA PHE A 109 5.64 -27.01 5.46
C PHE A 109 6.89 -27.92 5.42
N ASN A 110 8.09 -27.36 5.48
CA ASN A 110 9.36 -28.07 5.70
C ASN A 110 9.89 -27.77 7.10
#